data_AF-A0A7W6X2G1-F1
#
_entry.id   AF-A0A7W6X2G1-F1
#
_cell.length_a   1.000
_cell.length_b   1.000
_cell.length_c   1.000
_cell.angle_alpha   90.00
_cell.angle_beta   90.00
_cell.angle_gamma   90.00
#
_symmetry.space_group_name_H-M   'P 1'
#
loop_
_entity.id
_entity.type
_entity.pdbx_description
1 polymer ?
#
loop_
_entity_poly.entity_id
_entity_poly.type
_entity_poly.pdbx_seq_one_letter_code
_entity_poly.pdbx_strand_id
1 'polypeptide(L)'
;MSKRPELAEPVVVDQFWANRRHDAIITELSTYQGHNLINVRKHAMNREGKLVPTAKGLALKVTRLPDLAKAINKAVEKALELGLLDEGDTE
;
A
#
# COMPACT_ATOMS: atom_id res chain seq x y z
N MET A 1 -2.95 -5.39 -29.39
CA MET A 1 -2.70 -5.73 -27.97
C MET A 1 -4.04 -5.75 -27.25
N SER A 2 -4.40 -6.84 -26.57
CA SER A 2 -5.66 -6.90 -25.82
C SER A 2 -5.65 -5.88 -24.67
N LYS A 3 -6.73 -5.12 -24.52
CA LYS A 3 -6.90 -4.15 -23.43
C LYS A 3 -6.91 -4.93 -22.11
N ARG A 4 -6.12 -4.49 -21.13
CA ARG A 4 -6.13 -5.11 -19.79
C ARG A 4 -7.50 -4.90 -19.14
N PRO A 5 -8.00 -5.86 -18.34
CA PRO A 5 -9.29 -5.71 -17.68
C PRO A 5 -9.27 -4.51 -16.73
N GLU A 6 -10.38 -3.80 -16.69
CA GLU A 6 -10.64 -2.75 -15.71
C GLU A 6 -11.34 -3.36 -14.49
N LEU A 7 -11.08 -2.81 -13.31
CA LEU A 7 -11.71 -3.20 -12.05
C LEU A 7 -12.97 -2.36 -11.86
N ALA A 8 -14.11 -3.01 -11.63
CA ALA A 8 -15.39 -2.33 -11.36
C ALA A 8 -15.38 -1.64 -10.00
N GLU A 9 -14.66 -2.20 -9.03
CA GLU A 9 -14.46 -1.64 -7.70
C GLU A 9 -12.99 -1.86 -7.25
N PRO A 10 -12.46 -1.01 -6.36
CA PRO A 10 -11.15 -1.23 -5.78
C PRO A 10 -11.06 -2.58 -5.04
N VAL A 11 -9.97 -3.30 -5.24
CA VAL A 11 -9.66 -4.55 -4.54
C VAL A 11 -8.62 -4.25 -3.48
N VAL A 12 -9.00 -4.38 -2.21
CA VAL A 12 -8.04 -4.34 -1.10
C VAL A 12 -7.21 -5.63 -1.13
N VAL A 13 -5.90 -5.48 -1.26
CA VAL A 13 -4.94 -6.60 -1.29
C VAL A 13 -4.49 -6.94 0.12
N ASP A 14 -4.17 -5.91 0.92
CA ASP A 14 -3.68 -6.08 2.29
C ASP A 14 -3.90 -4.81 3.13
N GLN A 15 -3.90 -4.97 4.45
CA GLN A 15 -3.97 -3.88 5.41
C GLN A 15 -3.22 -4.21 6.72
N PHE A 16 -2.60 -3.20 7.32
CA PHE A 16 -1.99 -3.31 8.65
C PHE A 16 -2.12 -2.00 9.44
N TRP A 17 -2.06 -2.09 10.77
CA TRP A 17 -2.13 -0.92 11.64
C TRP A 17 -0.81 -0.14 11.60
N ALA A 18 -0.89 1.14 11.30
CA ALA A 18 0.27 2.01 11.19
C ALA A 18 0.70 2.61 12.55
N ASN A 19 -0.18 2.55 13.55
CA ASN A 19 0.06 3.04 14.91
C ASN A 19 -1.05 2.61 15.87
N ARG A 20 -0.83 2.87 17.17
CA ARG A 20 -1.79 2.61 18.27
C ARG A 20 -3.07 3.46 18.25
N ARG A 21 -3.20 4.45 17.35
CA ARG A 21 -4.43 5.25 17.17
C ARG A 21 -5.38 4.63 16.15
N HIS A 22 -5.12 3.38 15.74
CA HIS A 22 -5.92 2.64 14.75
C HIS A 22 -5.94 3.32 13.38
N ASP A 23 -4.90 4.07 13.03
CA ASP A 23 -4.68 4.39 11.62
C ASP A 23 -4.15 3.12 10.91
N ALA A 24 -4.55 2.91 9.67
CA ALA A 24 -4.11 1.76 8.88
C ALA A 24 -3.33 2.21 7.63
N ILE A 25 -2.39 1.38 7.17
CA ILE A 25 -1.95 1.40 5.79
C ILE A 25 -2.77 0.37 5.03
N ILE A 26 -3.40 0.80 3.94
CA ILE A 26 -4.18 -0.07 3.06
C ILE A 26 -3.50 -0.10 1.69
N THR A 27 -3.30 -1.31 1.18
CA THR A 27 -2.80 -1.58 -0.16
C THR A 27 -3.96 -2.06 -1.02
N GLU A 28 -4.26 -1.34 -2.10
CA GLU A 28 -5.38 -1.66 -3.00
C GLU A 28 -5.01 -1.55 -4.48
N LEU A 29 -5.69 -2.33 -5.31
CA LEU A 29 -5.69 -2.20 -6.76
C LEU A 29 -6.99 -1.54 -7.21
N SER A 30 -6.91 -0.54 -8.08
CA SER A 30 -8.10 0.13 -8.60
C SER A 30 -7.92 0.55 -10.06
N THR A 31 -9.02 0.93 -10.71
CA THR A 31 -8.98 1.52 -12.05
C THR A 31 -9.43 2.97 -12.00
N TYR A 32 -8.64 3.85 -12.59
CA TYR A 32 -8.98 5.26 -12.76
C TYR A 32 -8.74 5.69 -14.21
N GLN A 33 -9.80 6.16 -14.88
CA GLN A 33 -9.77 6.60 -16.28
C GLN A 33 -9.10 5.56 -17.22
N GLY A 34 -9.45 4.28 -17.07
CA GLY A 34 -8.90 3.19 -17.88
C GLY A 34 -7.45 2.80 -17.54
N HIS A 35 -6.88 3.34 -16.45
CA HIS A 35 -5.57 2.95 -15.95
C HIS A 35 -5.71 2.15 -14.66
N ASN A 36 -5.14 0.95 -14.65
CA ASN A 36 -5.03 0.16 -13.43
C ASN A 36 -3.88 0.69 -12.58
N LEU A 37 -4.17 0.91 -11.30
CA LEU A 37 -3.29 1.53 -10.33
C LEU A 37 -3.07 0.61 -9.13
N ILE A 38 -1.91 0.74 -8.51
CA ILE A 38 -1.65 0.33 -7.13
C ILE A 38 -1.72 1.58 -6.25
N ASN A 39 -2.45 1.50 -5.14
CA ASN A 39 -2.44 2.52 -4.11
C ASN A 39 -1.92 1.90 -2.81
N VAL A 40 -0.99 2.60 -2.16
CA VAL A 40 -0.56 2.31 -0.78
C VAL A 40 -0.78 3.59 0.00
N ARG A 41 -1.82 3.61 0.83
CA ARG A 41 -2.33 4.84 1.43
C ARG A 41 -2.61 4.67 2.91
N LYS A 42 -2.33 5.73 3.66
CA LYS A 42 -2.73 5.82 5.06
C LYS A 42 -4.21 6.18 5.15
N HIS A 43 -4.95 5.38 5.90
CA HIS A 43 -6.33 5.63 6.30
C HIS A 43 -6.34 6.00 7.79
N ALA A 44 -7.00 7.10 8.13
CA ALA A 44 -7.11 7.55 9.51
C ALA A 44 -8.44 7.12 10.10
N MET A 45 -8.44 6.75 11.39
CA MET A 45 -9.67 6.48 12.12
C MET A 45 -10.41 7.79 12.37
N ASN A 46 -11.63 7.92 11.85
CA ASN A 46 -12.48 9.07 12.13
C ASN A 46 -13.23 8.90 13.47
N ARG A 47 -13.96 9.95 13.90
CA ARG A 47 -14.74 9.93 15.16
C ARG A 47 -15.88 8.91 15.17
N GLU A 48 -16.28 8.39 14.02
CA GLU A 48 -17.31 7.35 13.87
C GLU A 48 -16.71 5.93 13.90
N GLY A 49 -15.40 5.79 14.11
CA GLY A 49 -14.72 4.50 14.08
C GLY A 49 -14.51 3.92 12.68
N LYS A 50 -14.56 4.75 11.63
CA LYS A 50 -14.36 4.32 10.22
C LYS A 50 -13.02 4.78 9.68
N LEU A 51 -12.37 3.91 8.91
CA LEU A 51 -11.12 4.20 8.22
C LEU A 51 -11.39 5.06 6.98
N VAL A 52 -10.87 6.28 6.96
CA VAL A 52 -11.03 7.23 5.85
C VAL A 52 -9.68 7.47 5.17
N PRO A 53 -9.57 7.38 3.83
CA PRO A 53 -8.33 7.61 3.12
C PRO A 53 -7.83 9.04 3.36
N THR A 54 -6.52 9.19 3.57
CA THR A 54 -5.88 10.50 3.73
C THR A 54 -5.11 10.89 2.47
N ALA A 55 -4.67 12.14 2.37
CA ALA A 55 -3.74 12.55 1.30
C ALA A 55 -2.37 11.84 1.38
N LYS A 56 -2.01 11.23 2.52
CA LYS A 56 -0.72 10.56 2.74
C LYS A 56 -0.74 9.16 2.13
N GLY A 57 0.01 8.99 1.05
CA GLY A 57 0.11 7.73 0.32
C GLY A 57 0.66 7.95 -1.07
N LEU A 58 0.82 6.86 -1.81
CA LEU A 58 1.22 6.88 -3.21
C LEU A 58 0.21 6.14 -4.07
N ALA A 59 0.13 6.55 -5.33
CA ALA A 59 -0.61 5.89 -6.39
C ALA A 59 0.29 5.77 -7.61
N LEU A 60 0.41 4.57 -8.17
CA LEU A 60 1.26 4.31 -9.35
C LEU A 60 0.51 3.45 -10.36
N LYS A 61 0.90 3.52 -11.63
CA LYS A 61 0.43 2.53 -12.62
C LYS A 61 0.80 1.13 -12.15
N VAL A 62 -0.11 0.18 -12.27
CA VAL A 62 0.11 -1.22 -11.81
C VAL A 62 1.34 -1.87 -12.45
N THR A 63 1.74 -1.41 -13.65
CA THR A 63 2.99 -1.84 -14.31
C THR A 63 4.27 -1.53 -13.53
N ARG A 64 4.22 -0.57 -12.59
CA ARG A 64 5.36 -0.19 -11.74
C ARG A 64 5.40 -0.97 -10.43
N LEU A 65 4.41 -1.82 -10.16
CA LEU A 65 4.37 -2.63 -8.94
C LEU A 65 5.61 -3.52 -8.75
N PRO A 66 6.17 -4.19 -9.78
CA PRO A 66 7.41 -4.95 -9.60
C PRO A 66 8.61 -4.09 -9.19
N ASP A 67 8.72 -2.88 -9.75
CA ASP A 67 9.78 -1.93 -9.40
C ASP A 67 9.64 -1.47 -7.95
N LEU A 68 8.41 -1.17 -7.52
CA LEU A 68 8.09 -0.78 -6.14
C LEU A 68 8.42 -1.91 -5.14
N ALA A 69 7.99 -3.14 -5.43
CA ALA A 69 8.27 -4.30 -4.58
C ALA A 69 9.77 -4.53 -4.42
N LYS A 70 10.53 -4.45 -5.52
CA LYS A 70 12.00 -4.55 -5.48
C LYS A 70 12.64 -3.45 -4.63
N ALA A 71 12.13 -2.21 -4.72
CA ALA A 71 12.65 -1.10 -3.92
C ALA A 71 12.37 -1.26 -2.42
N ILE A 72 11.18 -1.73 -2.05
CA ILE A 72 10.81 -2.00 -0.65
C ILE A 72 11.65 -3.15 -0.08
N ASN A 73 11.80 -4.25 -0.82
CA ASN A 73 12.62 -5.39 -0.35
C ASN A 73 14.07 -5.00 -0.11
N LYS A 74 14.66 -4.17 -0.98
CA LYS A 74 15.99 -3.60 -0.75
C LYS A 74 16.05 -2.72 0.50
N ALA A 75 14.99 -1.98 0.81
CA ALA A 75 14.92 -1.19 2.03
C ALA A 75 14.86 -2.09 3.28
N VAL A 76 14.15 -3.22 3.22
CA VAL A 76 14.14 -4.23 4.28
C VAL A 76 15.53 -4.81 4.50
N GLU A 77 16.17 -5.30 3.43
CA GLU A 77 17.56 -5.79 3.47
C GLU A 77 18.50 -4.76 4.09
N LYS A 78 18.38 -3.49 3.66
CA LYS A 78 19.21 -2.42 4.19
C LYS A 78 18.92 -2.08 5.65
N ALA A 79 17.67 -2.19 6.09
CA ALA A 79 17.30 -1.98 7.49
C ALA A 79 17.93 -3.06 8.39
N LEU A 80 17.89 -4.32 7.96
CA LEU A 80 18.54 -5.44 8.65
C LEU A 80 20.07 -5.23 8.73
N GLU A 81 20.72 -4.88 7.61
CA GLU A 81 22.17 -4.59 7.59
C GLU A 81 22.59 -3.47 8.56
N LEU A 82 21.71 -2.48 8.75
CA LEU A 82 21.96 -1.33 9.62
C LEU A 82 21.56 -1.58 11.08
N GLY A 83 20.99 -2.75 11.41
CA GLY A 83 20.45 -3.05 12.73
C GLY A 83 19.25 -2.18 13.12
N LEU A 84 18.48 -1.71 12.13
CA LEU A 84 17.23 -0.96 12.33
C LEU A 84 16.01 -1.88 12.44
N LEU A 85 16.20 -3.16 12.13
CA LEU A 85 15.20 -4.22 12.15
C LEU A 85 15.93 -5.51 12.51
N ASP A 86 15.30 -6.37 13.32
CA ASP A 86 15.77 -7.74 13.57
C ASP A 86 15.05 -8.74 12.66
N GLU A 87 15.68 -9.89 12.42
CA GLU A 87 15.06 -10.97 11.66
C GLU A 87 13.82 -11.49 12.39
N GLY A 88 12.65 -11.26 11.80
CA GLY A 88 11.36 -11.71 12.34
C GLY A 88 10.56 -10.64 13.09
N ASP A 89 11.03 -9.39 13.13
CA ASP A 89 10.25 -8.27 13.68
C ASP A 89 8.92 -8.09 12.92
N THR A 90 7.83 -8.13 13.68
CA THR A 90 6.47 -7.80 13.24
C THR A 90 5.81 -6.94 14.32
N GLU A 91 5.20 -5.80 13.94
CA GLU A 91 4.39 -4.97 14.85
C GLU A 91 2.97 -5.52 15.08
#